data_AF-A0A561W8W9-F1
#
_entry.id   AF-A0A561W8W9-F1
#
_cell.length_a   1.000
_cell.length_b   1.000
_cell.length_c   1.000
_cell.angle_alpha   90.00
_cell.angle_beta   90.00
_cell.angle_gamma   90.00
#
_symmetry.space_group_name_H-M   'P 1'
#
loop_
_entity.id
_entity.type
_entity.pdbx_description
1 polymer ?
#
loop_
_entity_poly.entity_id
_entity_poly.type
_entity_poly.pdbx_seq_one_letter_code
_entity_poly.pdbx_strand_id
1 'polypeptide(L)'
;MDGVFRFTLGNRGRLWRVIRRRWGSDHDCEGIMRASQDRLIRGGGRRRVFAAGLLAVALAFTSACTDGDGGKPSSWHGGGETPAPKAAATISEPAADAKDVPASTGITFTTKDAQETTVELKDAAGKAVEGTLAADGKSWLPAGALEYGTAYTATVTATGDDGRPATATSTFTTMAKPGNQVRVTSFLGDNQVVGVGMPLIVKFSRGIPEDYRDDVQRRMTVTSTPAQEGIWHWVSPTEVRYRPKEFWKTDSKVSYRVQAGGLPMGDGWYGRADLSVDIKIGPAVVMTVDNKTKRMTVTRNGSVIKTIPVSLGKKSTPSSSGTMVVIEKLRKTVFDTFEELGPEEGYRTKIDFAQRLTWGGEFIHAAPWSEGQQGTTNVSHGCVNVSMANGDWLFKNTQIGDPITVKGTERKLQNGNGWTDWNMSWDEYVKGSALPYEPPADPDTTPTTPDGATPSATPTA
;
A
#
# COMPACT_ATOMS: atom_id res chain seq x y z
N MET A 1 -27.07 -24.43 -49.95
CA MET A 1 -27.50 -23.12 -50.47
C MET A 1 -27.91 -22.27 -49.30
N ASP A 2 -27.46 -21.02 -49.32
CA ASP A 2 -27.33 -20.07 -48.22
C ASP A 2 -28.60 -19.85 -47.37
N GLY A 3 -28.39 -19.49 -46.10
CA GLY A 3 -29.48 -19.19 -45.16
C GLY A 3 -29.01 -18.53 -43.87
N VAL A 4 -28.75 -17.23 -43.96
CA VAL A 4 -28.47 -16.24 -42.91
C VAL A 4 -29.36 -16.39 -41.66
N PHE A 5 -28.75 -16.33 -40.46
CA PHE A 5 -29.46 -15.92 -39.23
C PHE A 5 -28.72 -14.80 -38.51
N ARG A 6 -29.46 -13.70 -38.31
CA ARG A 6 -29.09 -12.45 -37.63
C ARG A 6 -28.82 -12.69 -36.15
N PHE A 7 -27.72 -12.12 -35.63
CA PHE A 7 -27.55 -11.89 -34.19
C PHE A 7 -28.22 -10.57 -33.80
N THR A 8 -29.29 -10.64 -33.01
CA THR A 8 -29.87 -9.49 -32.31
C THR A 8 -29.14 -9.29 -30.97
N LEU A 9 -28.63 -8.08 -30.76
CA LEU A 9 -28.17 -7.58 -29.46
C LEU A 9 -29.31 -7.64 -28.44
N GLY A 10 -29.03 -8.21 -27.26
CA GLY A 10 -29.94 -8.20 -26.11
C GLY A 10 -29.19 -7.99 -24.79
N ASN A 11 -29.31 -6.78 -24.25
CA ASN A 11 -29.17 -6.41 -22.84
C ASN A 11 -27.87 -6.74 -22.07
N ARG A 12 -26.79 -6.01 -22.37
CA ARG A 12 -25.85 -5.58 -21.33
C ARG A 12 -26.37 -4.31 -20.68
N GLY A 13 -26.96 -4.41 -19.50
CA GLY A 13 -27.44 -3.21 -18.80
C GLY A 13 -28.37 -3.49 -17.63
N ARG A 14 -27.89 -4.19 -16.59
CA ARG A 14 -28.49 -4.21 -15.24
C ARG A 14 -27.57 -4.94 -14.26
N LEU A 15 -26.44 -4.31 -13.91
CA LEU A 15 -25.61 -4.75 -12.79
C LEU A 15 -25.09 -3.59 -11.92
N TRP A 16 -25.67 -2.38 -12.07
CA TRP A 16 -25.23 -1.15 -11.40
C TRP A 16 -26.31 -0.49 -10.53
N ARG A 17 -27.25 -1.25 -9.93
CA ARG A 17 -28.34 -0.63 -9.16
C ARG A 17 -28.62 -1.20 -7.76
N VAL A 18 -27.70 -1.94 -7.14
CA VAL A 18 -27.89 -2.48 -5.77
C VAL A 18 -26.83 -2.03 -4.75
N ILE A 19 -26.04 -0.98 -5.03
CA ILE A 19 -25.04 -0.43 -4.06
C ILE A 19 -25.43 0.99 -3.55
N ARG A 20 -26.66 1.46 -3.78
CA ARG A 20 -27.06 2.84 -3.39
C ARG A 20 -28.34 2.96 -2.56
N ARG A 21 -28.64 1.98 -1.69
CA ARG A 21 -29.77 2.07 -0.73
C ARG A 21 -29.44 1.44 0.63
N ARG A 22 -28.39 1.90 1.31
CA ARG A 22 -28.28 1.65 2.77
C ARG A 22 -27.58 2.73 3.60
N TRP A 23 -27.28 3.89 3.03
CA TRP A 23 -26.79 5.03 3.81
C TRP A 23 -27.38 6.32 3.27
N GLY A 24 -28.22 6.98 4.08
CA GLY A 24 -28.76 8.31 3.82
C GLY A 24 -30.29 8.41 3.97
N SER A 25 -30.76 8.62 5.19
CA SER A 25 -31.75 9.67 5.46
C SER A 25 -31.73 10.02 6.94
N ASP A 26 -31.74 11.32 7.15
CA ASP A 26 -31.69 12.06 8.40
C ASP A 26 -32.77 11.63 9.38
N HIS A 27 -32.40 11.50 10.65
CA HIS A 27 -33.29 11.84 11.75
C HIS A 27 -32.48 12.41 12.91
N ASP A 28 -32.86 13.64 13.28
CA ASP A 28 -32.55 14.31 14.52
C ASP A 28 -32.73 13.40 15.73
N CYS A 29 -31.75 13.44 16.63
CA CYS A 29 -31.91 13.15 18.05
C CYS A 29 -30.85 13.97 18.82
N GLU A 30 -31.19 15.23 19.11
CA GLU A 30 -30.73 15.86 20.34
C GLU A 30 -31.21 15.03 21.53
N GLY A 31 -30.32 14.83 22.51
CA GLY A 31 -30.76 14.56 23.88
C GLY A 31 -30.10 13.39 24.58
N ILE A 32 -29.41 13.75 25.66
CA ILE A 32 -29.28 13.00 26.91
C ILE A 32 -28.27 11.85 26.87
N MET A 33 -27.06 12.13 27.38
CA MET A 33 -26.47 11.38 28.50
C MET A 33 -25.34 12.22 29.13
N ARG A 34 -25.74 13.09 30.06
CA ARG A 34 -24.88 13.60 31.13
C ARG A 34 -24.98 12.60 32.29
N ALA A 35 -23.86 12.00 32.68
CA ALA A 35 -23.63 11.42 34.01
C ALA A 35 -22.11 11.47 34.24
N SER A 36 -21.58 12.55 34.83
CA SER A 36 -21.33 12.67 36.26
C SER A 36 -20.43 11.56 36.81
N GLN A 37 -19.13 11.84 36.95
CA GLN A 37 -18.42 11.53 38.19
C GLN A 37 -17.37 12.60 38.43
N ASP A 38 -17.62 13.39 39.47
CA ASP A 38 -16.73 14.39 40.02
C ASP A 38 -16.53 14.04 41.50
N ARG A 39 -15.26 14.10 41.95
CA ARG A 39 -14.74 14.24 43.32
C ARG A 39 -14.94 13.18 44.42
N LEU A 40 -13.79 12.72 44.94
CA LEU A 40 -13.36 12.87 46.34
C LEU A 40 -11.84 13.23 46.32
N ILE A 41 -11.46 14.51 46.45
CA ILE A 41 -11.00 15.25 47.65
C ILE A 41 -9.73 14.73 48.36
N ARG A 42 -8.64 15.48 48.09
CA ARG A 42 -7.57 16.05 48.94
C ARG A 42 -6.93 15.24 50.09
N GLY A 43 -5.59 15.31 50.12
CA GLY A 43 -4.81 15.53 51.33
C GLY A 43 -3.30 15.78 51.10
N GLY A 44 -2.85 17.03 51.35
CA GLY A 44 -1.48 17.57 51.62
C GLY A 44 -0.23 16.76 51.23
N GLY A 45 0.76 17.28 50.51
CA GLY A 45 1.48 18.54 50.77
C GLY A 45 2.83 18.28 51.43
N ARG A 46 3.94 18.30 50.68
CA ARG A 46 5.27 18.72 51.17
C ARG A 46 6.21 19.08 50.02
N ARG A 47 6.67 20.33 50.08
CA ARG A 47 7.68 20.99 49.23
C ARG A 47 9.03 20.26 49.29
N ARG A 48 9.73 20.16 48.16
CA ARG A 48 11.18 20.37 48.09
C ARG A 48 11.54 21.08 46.78
N VAL A 49 12.22 22.20 46.96
CA VAL A 49 12.81 23.13 45.99
C VAL A 49 14.21 22.64 45.64
N PHE A 50 14.63 22.69 44.37
CA PHE A 50 16.00 22.94 43.89
C PHE A 50 15.87 23.32 42.39
N ALA A 51 15.92 24.61 42.03
CA ALA A 51 17.09 25.34 41.48
C ALA A 51 17.63 24.71 40.18
N ALA A 52 17.24 25.20 39.00
CA ALA A 52 17.78 26.34 38.24
C ALA A 52 19.16 26.07 37.61
N GLY A 53 19.19 26.05 36.27
CA GLY A 53 20.39 25.99 35.44
C GLY A 53 20.05 26.44 34.01
N LEU A 54 19.98 27.76 33.82
CA LEU A 54 19.90 28.42 32.51
C LEU A 54 21.31 28.56 31.94
N LEU A 55 21.52 28.14 30.70
CA LEU A 55 22.65 28.56 29.87
C LEU A 55 22.10 29.03 28.52
N ALA A 56 21.80 30.32 28.48
CA ALA A 56 21.63 31.08 27.26
C ALA A 56 23.00 31.59 26.83
N VAL A 57 23.41 31.29 25.60
CA VAL A 57 24.52 31.98 24.94
C VAL A 57 23.92 32.75 23.79
N ALA A 58 23.72 34.04 24.03
CA ALA A 58 23.50 35.05 23.00
C ALA A 58 24.88 35.49 22.48
N LEU A 59 25.09 35.38 21.17
CA LEU A 59 26.20 36.03 20.47
C LEU A 59 25.59 37.05 19.52
N ALA A 60 25.67 38.32 19.93
CA ALA A 60 25.47 39.49 19.10
C ALA A 60 26.79 40.27 19.10
N PHE A 61 27.35 40.51 17.91
CA PHE A 61 28.27 41.61 17.62
C PHE A 61 27.93 42.10 16.20
N THR A 62 27.10 43.13 16.11
CA THR A 62 27.45 44.56 15.91
C THR A 62 27.85 44.89 14.48
N SER A 63 26.91 45.54 13.80
CA SER A 63 27.14 46.49 12.73
C SER A 63 28.05 47.63 13.20
N ALA A 64 29.03 48.01 12.38
CA ALA A 64 29.70 49.28 12.47
C ALA A 64 29.73 49.92 11.08
N CYS A 65 28.89 50.93 10.90
CA CYS A 65 29.05 51.96 9.87
C CYS A 65 30.01 53.02 10.43
N THR A 66 31.03 53.41 9.67
CA THR A 66 31.73 54.68 9.90
C THR A 66 32.00 55.34 8.54
N ASP A 67 31.41 56.51 8.33
CA ASP A 67 31.69 57.43 7.22
C ASP A 67 33.00 58.21 7.47
N GLY A 68 33.80 58.34 6.41
CA GLY A 68 34.65 59.49 6.01
C GLY A 68 35.73 60.05 6.96
N ASP A 69 37.02 59.92 6.59
CA ASP A 69 37.82 61.02 6.00
C ASP A 69 39.20 60.54 5.48
N GLY A 70 39.77 61.26 4.52
CA GLY A 70 40.72 60.80 3.50
C GLY A 70 42.16 60.41 3.89
N GLY A 71 42.68 59.43 3.13
CA GLY A 71 44.10 59.07 3.03
C GLY A 71 44.33 58.21 1.77
N LYS A 72 45.30 58.59 0.94
CA LYS A 72 45.59 58.13 -0.43
C LYS A 72 45.79 56.59 -0.59
N PRO A 73 45.57 56.04 -1.81
CA PRO A 73 45.35 54.62 -2.02
C PRO A 73 46.67 53.84 -2.04
N SER A 74 46.80 52.83 -1.18
CA SER A 74 47.74 51.74 -1.40
C SER A 74 47.06 50.71 -2.30
N SER A 75 47.51 50.63 -3.55
CA SER A 75 47.16 49.58 -4.49
C SER A 75 47.55 48.21 -3.93
N TRP A 76 46.57 47.50 -3.38
CA TRP A 76 46.67 46.06 -3.11
C TRP A 76 45.99 45.32 -4.24
N HIS A 77 46.81 44.87 -5.20
CA HIS A 77 46.44 43.79 -6.11
C HIS A 77 46.56 42.48 -5.34
N GLY A 78 45.42 41.88 -5.01
CA GLY A 78 45.33 40.62 -4.29
C GLY A 78 43.97 39.96 -4.47
N GLY A 79 43.44 39.98 -5.70
CA GLY A 79 42.31 39.15 -6.08
C GLY A 79 42.80 37.72 -6.26
N GLY A 80 42.97 36.98 -5.16
CA GLY A 80 43.04 35.53 -5.23
C GLY A 80 41.63 35.05 -5.58
N GLU A 81 41.41 34.68 -6.84
CA GLU A 81 40.22 33.92 -7.23
C GLU A 81 40.20 32.64 -6.38
N THR A 82 39.27 32.57 -5.44
CA THR A 82 38.96 31.32 -4.76
C THR A 82 38.65 30.29 -5.83
N PRO A 83 39.34 29.14 -5.88
CA PRO A 83 39.10 28.13 -6.89
C PRO A 83 37.62 27.71 -6.88
N ALA A 84 37.01 27.68 -8.06
CA ALA A 84 35.63 27.23 -8.21
C ALA A 84 35.47 25.80 -7.68
N PRO A 85 34.32 25.44 -7.07
CA PRO A 85 34.03 24.07 -6.67
C PRO A 85 34.16 23.13 -7.88
N LYS A 86 34.72 21.93 -7.65
CA LYS A 86 34.74 20.89 -8.69
C LYS A 86 33.35 20.29 -8.93
N ALA A 87 32.56 20.15 -7.87
CA ALA A 87 31.21 19.62 -7.97
C ALA A 87 30.28 20.63 -8.66
N ALA A 88 29.20 20.13 -9.27
CA ALA A 88 28.13 20.95 -9.80
C ALA A 88 26.76 20.36 -9.43
N ALA A 89 25.76 21.23 -9.32
CA ALA A 89 24.36 20.85 -9.11
C ALA A 89 23.47 21.61 -10.10
N THR A 90 22.38 20.99 -10.55
CA THR A 90 21.37 21.65 -11.38
C THR A 90 20.00 21.03 -11.09
N ILE A 91 19.02 21.86 -10.74
CA ILE A 91 17.63 21.44 -10.53
C ILE A 91 16.92 21.49 -11.88
N SER A 92 16.32 20.37 -12.29
CA SER A 92 15.53 20.28 -13.53
C SER A 92 14.05 20.46 -13.28
N GLU A 93 13.53 19.98 -12.14
CA GLU A 93 12.13 20.12 -11.77
C GLU A 93 11.96 20.39 -10.27
N PRO A 94 11.01 21.27 -9.87
CA PRO A 94 10.26 22.18 -10.74
C PRO A 94 11.16 23.21 -11.42
N ALA A 95 10.76 23.66 -12.62
CA ALA A 95 11.45 24.73 -13.33
C ALA A 95 11.46 26.02 -12.49
N ALA A 96 12.51 26.84 -12.65
CA ALA A 96 12.62 28.11 -11.95
C ALA A 96 11.40 29.02 -12.23
N ASP A 97 10.88 29.62 -11.17
CA ASP A 97 9.71 30.48 -11.12
C ASP A 97 8.39 29.85 -11.59
N ALA A 98 8.35 28.52 -11.73
CA ALA A 98 7.15 27.80 -12.14
C ALA A 98 5.96 28.10 -11.22
N LYS A 99 4.79 28.24 -11.85
CA LYS A 99 3.49 28.46 -11.19
C LYS A 99 2.60 27.25 -11.40
N ASP A 100 1.56 27.13 -10.58
CA ASP A 100 0.59 26.04 -10.62
C ASP A 100 1.20 24.64 -10.51
N VAL A 101 2.30 24.52 -9.75
CA VAL A 101 2.99 23.25 -9.55
C VAL A 101 2.15 22.34 -8.64
N PRO A 102 1.97 21.04 -8.97
CA PRO A 102 1.23 20.13 -8.11
C PRO A 102 1.76 20.11 -6.67
N ALA A 103 0.86 20.09 -5.69
CA ALA A 103 1.24 20.04 -4.28
C ALA A 103 1.98 18.73 -3.90
N SER A 104 1.95 17.71 -4.76
CA SER A 104 2.73 16.49 -4.60
C SER A 104 4.17 16.60 -5.15
N THR A 105 4.59 17.72 -5.72
CA THR A 105 5.85 17.80 -6.48
C THR A 105 7.06 17.32 -5.68
N GLY A 106 7.94 16.56 -6.33
CA GLY A 106 9.30 16.30 -5.85
C GLY A 106 10.26 17.34 -6.40
N ILE A 107 11.53 17.24 -5.99
CA ILE A 107 12.64 17.99 -6.56
C ILE A 107 13.51 17.02 -7.35
N THR A 108 13.64 17.22 -8.65
CA THR A 108 14.50 16.43 -9.53
C THR A 108 15.72 17.26 -9.90
N PHE A 109 16.90 16.68 -9.80
CA PHE A 109 18.15 17.38 -10.03
C PHE A 109 19.24 16.45 -10.57
N THR A 110 20.33 17.06 -11.02
CA THR A 110 21.55 16.36 -11.42
C THR A 110 22.73 16.95 -10.67
N THR A 111 23.68 16.10 -10.30
CA THR A 111 24.95 16.51 -9.72
C THR A 111 26.10 15.91 -10.54
N LYS A 112 27.24 16.60 -10.54
CA LYS A 112 28.49 16.13 -11.15
C LYS A 112 29.60 16.21 -10.10
N ASP A 113 30.46 15.21 -10.08
CA ASP A 113 31.62 15.12 -9.18
C ASP A 113 31.30 15.33 -7.69
N ALA A 114 30.08 14.95 -7.30
CA ALA A 114 29.56 15.08 -5.94
C ALA A 114 29.80 13.78 -5.16
N GLN A 115 30.42 13.87 -3.99
CA GLN A 115 30.49 12.79 -3.01
C GLN A 115 29.31 12.82 -2.04
N GLU A 116 28.81 14.03 -1.73
CA GLU A 116 27.65 14.24 -0.87
C GLU A 116 26.64 15.14 -1.59
N THR A 117 25.35 14.86 -1.40
CA THR A 117 24.26 15.70 -1.89
C THR A 117 23.21 15.88 -0.81
N THR A 118 22.88 17.14 -0.52
CA THR A 118 21.83 17.50 0.42
C THR A 118 20.78 18.36 -0.27
N VAL A 119 19.52 18.16 0.08
CA VAL A 119 18.40 18.94 -0.46
C VAL A 119 17.64 19.59 0.68
N GLU A 120 17.39 20.89 0.55
CA GLU A 120 16.56 21.65 1.46
C GLU A 120 15.39 22.26 0.68
N LEU A 121 14.19 22.18 1.24
CA LEU A 121 13.00 22.85 0.71
C LEU A 121 12.42 23.72 1.82
N LYS A 122 12.25 25.01 1.54
CA LYS A 122 11.68 25.99 2.48
C LYS A 122 10.46 26.69 1.89
N ASP A 123 9.46 26.97 2.71
CA ASP A 123 8.36 27.84 2.32
C ASP A 123 8.78 29.33 2.35
N ALA A 124 7.89 30.21 1.90
CA ALA A 124 8.11 31.67 1.90
C ALA A 124 8.35 32.28 3.30
N ALA A 125 7.97 31.58 4.38
CA ALA A 125 8.25 31.99 5.75
C ALA A 125 9.60 31.44 6.28
N GLY A 126 10.33 30.68 5.47
CA GLY A 126 11.60 30.06 5.82
C GLY A 126 11.47 28.75 6.60
N LYS A 127 10.26 28.20 6.75
CA LYS A 127 10.04 26.92 7.42
C LYS A 127 10.49 25.78 6.50
N ALA A 128 11.33 24.90 7.02
CA ALA A 128 11.78 23.71 6.31
C ALA A 128 10.65 22.69 6.12
N VAL A 129 10.63 22.06 4.96
CA VAL A 129 9.77 20.92 4.63
C VAL A 129 10.57 19.64 4.79
N GLU A 130 10.08 18.71 5.60
CA GLU A 130 10.68 17.39 5.72
C GLU A 130 10.52 16.59 4.42
N GLY A 131 11.50 15.73 4.14
CA GLY A 131 11.46 14.83 3.00
C GLY A 131 12.72 14.00 2.90
N THR A 132 12.75 13.15 1.88
CA THR A 132 13.75 12.09 1.76
C THR A 132 14.35 12.09 0.36
N LEU A 133 15.67 11.94 0.29
CA LEU A 133 16.36 11.69 -0.97
C LEU A 133 16.05 10.27 -1.46
N ALA A 134 15.68 10.13 -2.71
CA ALA A 134 15.45 8.84 -3.33
C ALA A 134 16.75 8.02 -3.38
N ALA A 135 16.61 6.69 -3.45
CA ALA A 135 17.75 5.78 -3.45
C ALA A 135 18.69 5.98 -4.66
N ASP A 136 18.18 6.55 -5.76
CA ASP A 136 18.98 6.89 -6.95
C ASP A 136 19.84 8.14 -6.78
N GLY A 137 19.65 8.90 -5.69
CA GLY A 137 20.36 10.15 -5.40
C GLY A 137 20.04 11.32 -6.35
N LYS A 138 19.00 11.21 -7.18
CA LYS A 138 18.66 12.19 -8.24
C LYS A 138 17.36 12.92 -8.02
N SER A 139 16.57 12.46 -7.06
CA SER A 139 15.31 13.09 -6.70
C SER A 139 15.14 13.16 -5.19
N TRP A 140 14.42 14.17 -4.73
CA TRP A 140 14.02 14.34 -3.34
C TRP A 140 12.51 14.49 -3.26
N LEU A 141 11.90 13.80 -2.30
CA LEU A 141 10.46 13.74 -2.15
C LEU A 141 10.04 14.33 -0.80
N PRO A 142 9.13 15.32 -0.78
CA PRO A 142 8.52 15.77 0.46
C PRO A 142 7.92 14.60 1.26
N ALA A 143 8.00 14.70 2.58
CA ALA A 143 7.42 13.74 3.50
C ALA A 143 5.88 13.78 3.52
N GLY A 144 5.24 14.66 2.76
CA GLY A 144 3.80 14.79 2.58
C GLY A 144 3.47 15.87 1.56
N ALA A 145 2.20 16.03 1.21
CA ALA A 145 1.77 17.07 0.29
C ALA A 145 2.18 18.47 0.79
N LEU A 146 2.70 19.30 -0.12
CA LEU A 146 3.00 20.70 0.13
C LEU A 146 1.70 21.50 0.30
N GLU A 147 1.78 22.61 1.04
CA GLU A 147 0.67 23.55 1.14
C GLU A 147 0.33 24.15 -0.23
N TYR A 148 -0.97 24.33 -0.51
CA TYR A 148 -1.47 24.89 -1.77
C TYR A 148 -1.24 26.41 -1.84
N GLY A 149 -1.09 26.95 -3.05
CA GLY A 149 -0.93 28.39 -3.31
C GLY A 149 0.29 29.01 -2.63
N THR A 150 1.31 28.21 -2.31
CA THR A 150 2.45 28.60 -1.49
C THR A 150 3.72 28.59 -2.32
N ALA A 151 4.55 29.62 -2.15
CA ALA A 151 5.87 29.68 -2.77
C ALA A 151 6.90 28.91 -1.94
N TYR A 152 7.74 28.14 -2.63
CA TYR A 152 8.83 27.37 -2.04
C TYR A 152 10.14 27.65 -2.76
N THR A 153 11.23 27.55 -2.01
CA THR A 153 12.59 27.59 -2.53
C THR A 153 13.27 26.26 -2.22
N ALA A 154 13.66 25.55 -3.27
CA ALA A 154 14.46 24.35 -3.21
C ALA A 154 15.93 24.71 -3.39
N THR A 155 16.80 24.16 -2.54
CA THR A 155 18.25 24.30 -2.63
C THR A 155 18.88 22.92 -2.62
N VAL A 156 19.63 22.60 -3.68
CA VAL A 156 20.44 21.38 -3.78
C VAL A 156 21.89 21.77 -3.61
N THR A 157 22.57 21.15 -2.65
CA THR A 157 24.00 21.35 -2.41
C THR A 157 24.75 20.07 -2.74
N ALA A 158 25.72 20.16 -3.64
CA ALA A 158 26.63 19.08 -4.02
C ALA A 158 28.03 19.40 -3.51
N THR A 159 28.65 18.46 -2.79
CA THR A 159 30.01 18.63 -2.26
C THR A 159 30.92 17.57 -2.85
N GLY A 160 32.01 18.00 -3.48
CA GLY A 160 33.00 17.11 -4.13
C GLY A 160 34.15 16.70 -3.24
N ASP A 161 35.17 16.08 -3.83
CA ASP A 161 36.40 15.64 -3.15
C ASP A 161 37.25 16.78 -2.59
N ASP A 162 37.02 17.99 -3.09
CA ASP A 162 37.72 19.21 -2.69
C ASP A 162 37.07 19.89 -1.49
N GLY A 163 35.97 19.33 -0.97
CA GLY A 163 35.23 19.81 0.19
C GLY A 163 34.48 21.13 -0.05
N ARG A 164 34.40 21.62 -1.29
CA ARG A 164 33.72 22.88 -1.62
C ARG A 164 32.29 22.61 -2.10
N PRO A 165 31.28 23.27 -1.52
CA PRO A 165 29.89 23.09 -1.94
C PRO A 165 29.58 23.86 -3.23
N ALA A 166 28.86 23.23 -4.13
CA ALA A 166 28.18 23.85 -5.27
C ALA A 166 26.67 23.79 -5.06
N THR A 167 26.00 24.94 -5.14
CA THR A 167 24.58 25.06 -4.84
C THR A 167 23.77 25.41 -6.08
N ALA A 168 22.63 24.73 -6.26
CA ALA A 168 21.59 25.13 -7.20
C ALA A 168 20.32 25.49 -6.42
N THR A 169 19.65 26.56 -6.83
CA THR A 169 18.41 27.02 -6.21
C THR A 169 17.31 27.15 -7.26
N SER A 170 16.10 26.72 -6.92
CA SER A 170 14.90 26.90 -7.74
C SER A 170 13.75 27.37 -6.85
N THR A 171 13.00 28.37 -7.30
CA THR A 171 11.79 28.83 -6.63
C THR A 171 10.59 28.42 -7.46
N PHE A 172 9.50 27.98 -6.83
CA PHE A 172 8.25 27.66 -7.51
C PHE A 172 7.05 27.95 -6.62
N THR A 173 5.85 27.97 -7.20
CA THR A 173 4.59 28.19 -6.48
C THR A 173 3.63 27.05 -6.74
N THR A 174 3.11 26.45 -5.67
CA THR A 174 2.14 25.37 -5.78
C THR A 174 0.79 25.86 -6.26
N MET A 175 0.05 24.99 -6.94
CA MET A 175 -1.30 25.21 -7.43
C MET A 175 -2.27 25.61 -6.31
N ALA A 176 -3.36 26.29 -6.69
CA ALA A 176 -4.50 26.45 -5.81
C ALA A 176 -5.13 25.09 -5.46
N LYS A 177 -5.83 25.02 -4.32
CA LYS A 177 -6.50 23.79 -3.90
C LYS A 177 -7.54 23.35 -4.95
N PRO A 178 -7.44 22.12 -5.50
CA PRO A 178 -8.33 21.68 -6.56
C PRO A 178 -9.74 21.37 -6.03
N GLY A 179 -10.77 21.69 -6.82
CA GLY A 179 -12.15 21.33 -6.51
C GLY A 179 -12.45 19.84 -6.71
N ASN A 180 -11.81 19.22 -7.71
CA ASN A 180 -11.96 17.80 -8.04
C ASN A 180 -10.91 16.96 -7.30
N GLN A 181 -11.36 16.18 -6.32
CA GLN A 181 -10.46 15.40 -5.47
C GLN A 181 -10.79 13.91 -5.42
N VAL A 182 -9.79 13.06 -5.60
CA VAL A 182 -9.90 11.60 -5.46
C VAL A 182 -9.61 11.22 -4.01
N ARG A 183 -10.55 10.54 -3.36
CA ARG A 183 -10.33 9.95 -2.05
C ARG A 183 -9.66 8.59 -2.22
N VAL A 184 -8.54 8.40 -1.54
CA VAL A 184 -7.85 7.12 -1.39
C VAL A 184 -8.26 6.51 -0.04
N THR A 185 -8.50 5.21 -0.02
CA THR A 185 -8.89 4.46 1.19
C THR A 185 -8.21 3.12 1.23
N SER A 186 -7.93 2.60 2.42
CA SER A 186 -7.56 1.20 2.60
C SER A 186 -8.75 0.37 3.07
N PHE A 187 -8.78 -0.91 2.70
CA PHE A 187 -9.63 -1.89 3.35
C PHE A 187 -9.20 -2.20 4.80
N LEU A 188 -7.90 -2.11 5.08
CA LEU A 188 -7.32 -2.39 6.39
C LEU A 188 -7.18 -1.10 7.20
N GLY A 189 -7.38 -1.21 8.52
CA GLY A 189 -7.15 -0.12 9.46
C GLY A 189 -5.88 -0.28 10.28
N ASP A 190 -5.49 0.80 10.97
CA ASP A 190 -4.32 0.80 11.83
C ASP A 190 -4.41 -0.24 12.95
N ASN A 191 -3.28 -0.88 13.22
CA ASN A 191 -3.09 -1.94 14.21
C ASN A 191 -3.94 -3.20 13.99
N GLN A 192 -4.61 -3.34 12.85
CA GLN A 192 -5.37 -4.54 12.52
C GLN A 192 -4.43 -5.76 12.39
N VAL A 193 -4.85 -6.89 12.97
CA VAL A 193 -4.15 -8.17 12.84
C VAL A 193 -4.84 -9.00 11.76
N VAL A 194 -4.09 -9.43 10.75
CA VAL A 194 -4.61 -10.16 9.58
C VAL A 194 -3.83 -11.44 9.31
N GLY A 195 -4.46 -12.37 8.59
CA GLY A 195 -3.83 -13.64 8.23
C GLY A 195 -2.70 -13.46 7.20
N VAL A 196 -1.88 -14.49 7.07
CA VAL A 196 -0.65 -14.47 6.23
C VAL A 196 -0.92 -14.33 4.73
N GLY A 197 -2.16 -14.59 4.28
CA GLY A 197 -2.59 -14.42 2.90
C GLY A 197 -3.20 -13.05 2.61
N MET A 198 -3.24 -12.11 3.55
CA MET A 198 -3.91 -10.83 3.34
C MET A 198 -3.16 -9.94 2.33
N PRO A 199 -3.74 -9.59 1.18
CA PRO A 199 -3.19 -8.52 0.34
C PRO A 199 -3.43 -7.17 1.01
N LEU A 200 -2.55 -6.19 0.76
CA LEU A 200 -2.82 -4.79 1.10
C LEU A 200 -3.74 -4.24 0.00
N ILE A 201 -4.86 -3.62 0.36
CA ILE A 201 -5.89 -3.23 -0.63
C ILE A 201 -6.14 -1.74 -0.52
N VAL A 202 -5.81 -1.02 -1.59
CA VAL A 202 -6.04 0.41 -1.72
C VAL A 202 -7.12 0.66 -2.77
N LYS A 203 -8.12 1.47 -2.41
CA LYS A 203 -9.26 1.85 -3.24
C LYS A 203 -9.29 3.34 -3.49
N PHE A 204 -9.70 3.70 -4.71
CA PHE A 204 -9.90 5.06 -5.18
C PHE A 204 -11.39 5.34 -5.36
N SER A 205 -11.84 6.55 -5.02
CA SER A 205 -13.26 6.95 -5.16
C SER A 205 -13.74 7.09 -6.61
N ARG A 206 -12.81 7.04 -7.58
CA ARG A 206 -13.07 6.99 -9.02
C ARG A 206 -12.00 6.16 -9.71
N GLY A 207 -12.24 5.79 -10.97
CA GLY A 207 -11.25 5.10 -11.79
C GLY A 207 -10.07 6.02 -12.10
N ILE A 208 -8.86 5.48 -11.98
CA ILE A 208 -7.61 6.10 -12.37
C ILE A 208 -7.28 5.69 -13.82
N PRO A 209 -7.14 6.64 -14.75
CA PRO A 209 -6.71 6.37 -16.13
C PRO A 209 -5.35 5.67 -16.13
N GLU A 210 -5.13 4.79 -17.12
CA GLU A 210 -3.95 3.93 -17.18
C GLU A 210 -2.64 4.72 -17.21
N ASP A 211 -2.59 5.81 -17.98
CA ASP A 211 -1.44 6.71 -18.13
C ASP A 211 -1.05 7.47 -16.85
N TYR A 212 -1.82 7.35 -15.76
CA TYR A 212 -1.53 7.98 -14.46
C TYR A 212 -1.22 6.95 -13.37
N ARG A 213 -1.37 5.65 -13.66
CA ARG A 213 -1.25 4.60 -12.63
C ARG A 213 0.18 4.42 -12.17
N ASP A 214 1.14 4.64 -13.04
CA ASP A 214 2.56 4.55 -12.73
C ASP A 214 3.01 5.71 -11.82
N ASP A 215 2.53 6.93 -12.07
CA ASP A 215 2.71 8.08 -11.17
C ASP A 215 2.13 7.83 -9.78
N VAL A 216 0.90 7.29 -9.72
CA VAL A 216 0.28 6.89 -8.45
C VAL A 216 1.13 5.82 -7.77
N GLN A 217 1.53 4.77 -8.48
CA GLN A 217 2.25 3.65 -7.91
C GLN A 217 3.67 4.04 -7.44
N ARG A 218 4.34 4.99 -8.10
CA ARG A 218 5.62 5.56 -7.62
C ARG A 218 5.50 6.25 -6.26
N ARG A 219 4.29 6.70 -5.90
CA ARG A 219 3.97 7.30 -4.59
C ARG A 219 3.47 6.30 -3.57
N MET A 220 3.52 5.00 -3.87
CA MET A 220 3.08 3.94 -2.97
C MET A 220 4.28 3.17 -2.42
N THR A 221 4.49 3.24 -1.11
CA THR A 221 5.58 2.53 -0.43
C THR A 221 5.02 1.47 0.51
N VAL A 222 5.74 0.35 0.60
CA VAL A 222 5.46 -0.73 1.55
C VAL A 222 6.75 -1.06 2.28
N THR A 223 6.70 -1.10 3.61
CA THR A 223 7.78 -1.59 4.45
C THR A 223 7.28 -2.76 5.28
N SER A 224 8.13 -3.76 5.45
CA SER A 224 7.83 -4.92 6.28
C SER A 224 9.02 -5.28 7.14
N THR A 225 8.76 -5.78 8.34
CA THR A 225 9.78 -6.31 9.25
C THR A 225 9.35 -7.70 9.71
N PRO A 226 10.08 -8.77 9.34
CA PRO A 226 11.22 -8.80 8.41
C PRO A 226 10.85 -8.34 6.99
N ALA A 227 11.83 -7.84 6.23
CA ALA A 227 11.62 -7.40 4.86
C ALA A 227 11.16 -8.58 3.98
N GLN A 228 10.14 -8.33 3.16
CA GLN A 228 9.65 -9.25 2.13
C GLN A 228 9.47 -8.50 0.82
N GLU A 229 10.01 -9.09 -0.24
CA GLU A 229 9.77 -8.68 -1.61
C GLU A 229 8.28 -8.81 -1.97
N GLY A 230 7.75 -7.78 -2.61
CA GLY A 230 6.38 -7.74 -3.10
C GLY A 230 6.15 -6.65 -4.14
N ILE A 231 4.98 -6.65 -4.77
CA ILE A 231 4.64 -5.71 -5.83
C ILE A 231 3.17 -5.29 -5.76
N TRP A 232 2.88 -4.08 -6.25
CA TRP A 232 1.53 -3.61 -6.49
C TRP A 232 0.97 -4.18 -7.81
N HIS A 233 -0.33 -4.45 -7.83
CA HIS A 233 -1.08 -4.99 -8.95
C HIS A 233 -2.44 -4.28 -9.05
N TRP A 234 -2.71 -3.67 -10.19
CA TRP A 234 -3.99 -3.03 -10.48
C TRP A 234 -5.04 -4.08 -10.85
N VAL A 235 -5.95 -4.38 -9.93
CA VAL A 235 -7.06 -5.31 -10.18
C VAL A 235 -8.21 -4.67 -10.96
N SER A 236 -8.32 -3.34 -10.89
CA SER A 236 -9.29 -2.53 -11.63
C SER A 236 -8.84 -1.06 -11.65
N PRO A 237 -9.49 -0.18 -12.45
CA PRO A 237 -9.18 1.25 -12.39
C PRO A 237 -9.35 1.89 -11.01
N THR A 238 -10.14 1.28 -10.12
CA THR A 238 -10.47 1.82 -8.79
C THR A 238 -9.78 1.11 -7.64
N GLU A 239 -8.98 0.07 -7.91
CA GLU A 239 -8.42 -0.77 -6.85
C GLU A 239 -7.07 -1.34 -7.27
N VAL A 240 -6.09 -1.16 -6.39
CA VAL A 240 -4.74 -1.69 -6.50
C VAL A 240 -4.43 -2.49 -5.24
N ARG A 241 -3.74 -3.62 -5.40
CA ARG A 241 -3.40 -4.52 -4.31
C ARG A 241 -1.91 -4.78 -4.26
N TYR A 242 -1.37 -4.97 -3.07
CA TYR A 242 0.01 -5.41 -2.89
C TYR A 242 0.01 -6.78 -2.24
N ARG A 243 0.88 -7.67 -2.73
CA ARG A 243 1.27 -8.84 -1.96
C ARG A 243 2.76 -9.12 -2.11
N PRO A 244 3.36 -9.76 -1.10
CA PRO A 244 4.67 -10.38 -1.25
C PRO A 244 4.63 -11.58 -2.21
N LYS A 245 5.81 -12.00 -2.65
CA LYS A 245 5.99 -13.16 -3.54
C LYS A 245 5.44 -14.45 -2.94
N GLU A 246 5.72 -14.66 -1.66
CA GLU A 246 5.22 -15.74 -0.81
C GLU A 246 4.34 -15.15 0.31
N PHE A 247 3.52 -15.97 0.97
CA PHE A 247 2.71 -15.49 2.10
C PHE A 247 3.53 -14.68 3.11
N TRP A 248 2.87 -13.70 3.74
CA TRP A 248 3.51 -12.91 4.77
C TRP A 248 4.07 -13.81 5.88
N LYS A 249 5.28 -13.49 6.34
CA LYS A 249 5.88 -14.13 7.51
C LYS A 249 5.02 -13.80 8.73
N THR A 250 4.79 -14.79 9.58
CA THR A 250 4.05 -14.60 10.82
C THR A 250 4.71 -13.54 11.71
N ASP A 251 3.91 -12.83 12.49
CA ASP A 251 4.34 -11.75 13.40
C ASP A 251 5.02 -10.54 12.72
N SER A 252 4.96 -10.46 11.39
CA SER A 252 5.48 -9.31 10.65
C SER A 252 4.72 -8.03 10.99
N LYS A 253 5.46 -6.93 11.09
CA LYS A 253 4.90 -5.57 11.06
C LYS A 253 4.96 -5.07 9.63
N VAL A 254 3.86 -4.57 9.11
CA VAL A 254 3.77 -4.06 7.74
C VAL A 254 3.19 -2.64 7.79
N SER A 255 3.90 -1.71 7.18
CA SER A 255 3.42 -0.34 6.97
C SER A 255 3.32 -0.09 5.48
N TYR A 256 2.28 0.61 5.04
CA TYR A 256 2.19 1.07 3.66
C TYR A 256 1.59 2.45 3.59
N ARG A 257 2.11 3.22 2.64
CA ARG A 257 1.80 4.62 2.47
C ARG A 257 1.48 4.91 1.00
N VAL A 258 0.53 5.81 0.78
CA VAL A 258 0.17 6.36 -0.51
C VAL A 258 0.25 7.89 -0.40
N GLN A 259 1.27 8.49 -0.98
CA GLN A 259 1.46 9.95 -1.00
C GLN A 259 0.63 10.58 -2.13
N ALA A 260 -0.69 10.54 -1.97
CA ALA A 260 -1.65 10.98 -2.98
C ALA A 260 -2.00 12.47 -2.89
N GLY A 261 -1.72 13.15 -1.77
CA GLY A 261 -2.15 14.54 -1.58
C GLY A 261 -1.60 15.47 -2.68
N GLY A 262 -2.49 16.09 -3.46
CA GLY A 262 -2.11 16.96 -4.56
C GLY A 262 -1.51 16.26 -5.79
N LEU A 263 -1.53 14.93 -5.84
CA LEU A 263 -1.01 14.16 -6.97
C LEU A 263 -2.01 14.20 -8.14
N PRO A 264 -1.59 14.53 -9.37
CA PRO A 264 -2.44 14.41 -10.55
C PRO A 264 -2.93 12.96 -10.74
N MET A 265 -4.22 12.79 -11.00
CA MET A 265 -4.88 11.49 -11.17
C MET A 265 -5.81 11.47 -12.39
N GLY A 266 -5.47 12.27 -13.41
CA GLY A 266 -6.19 12.38 -14.68
C GLY A 266 -7.41 13.31 -14.66
N ASP A 267 -7.72 13.89 -15.83
CA ASP A 267 -8.88 14.77 -16.07
C ASP A 267 -9.00 15.96 -15.11
N GLY A 268 -7.87 16.51 -14.64
CA GLY A 268 -7.85 17.60 -13.66
C GLY A 268 -8.29 17.18 -12.24
N TRP A 269 -8.32 15.89 -11.94
CA TRP A 269 -8.50 15.38 -10.59
C TRP A 269 -7.18 15.18 -9.89
N TYR A 270 -7.18 15.46 -8.59
CA TYR A 270 -5.99 15.34 -7.75
C TYR A 270 -6.29 14.47 -6.53
N GLY A 271 -5.31 13.75 -6.02
CA GLY A 271 -5.50 13.02 -4.77
C GLY A 271 -5.77 13.99 -3.62
N ARG A 272 -6.75 13.63 -2.79
CA ARG A 272 -7.27 14.49 -1.72
C ARG A 272 -6.27 14.67 -0.57
N ALA A 273 -5.64 13.59 -0.18
CA ALA A 273 -4.76 13.49 0.99
C ALA A 273 -3.94 12.20 0.89
N ASP A 274 -2.85 12.16 1.66
CA ASP A 274 -2.07 10.97 1.86
C ASP A 274 -2.83 9.92 2.69
N LEU A 275 -2.43 8.66 2.53
CA LEU A 275 -2.89 7.53 3.32
C LEU A 275 -1.66 6.83 3.89
N SER A 276 -1.66 6.53 5.18
CA SER A 276 -0.68 5.62 5.80
C SER A 276 -1.45 4.62 6.65
N VAL A 277 -1.02 3.36 6.65
CA VAL A 277 -1.65 2.31 7.45
C VAL A 277 -0.60 1.35 7.97
N ASP A 278 -0.69 1.05 9.27
CA ASP A 278 0.14 0.06 9.93
C ASP A 278 -0.68 -1.18 10.31
N ILE A 279 -0.22 -2.38 9.94
CA ILE A 279 -0.87 -3.65 10.28
C ILE A 279 0.11 -4.63 10.89
N LYS A 280 -0.43 -5.70 11.46
CA LYS A 280 0.32 -6.86 11.96
C LYS A 280 -0.16 -8.13 11.29
N ILE A 281 0.78 -9.01 11.01
CA ILE A 281 0.49 -10.35 10.49
C ILE A 281 0.39 -11.31 11.67
N GLY A 282 -0.71 -12.04 11.75
CA GLY A 282 -0.96 -13.01 12.80
C GLY A 282 -0.22 -14.35 12.61
N PRO A 283 -0.61 -15.38 13.37
CA PRO A 283 -0.14 -16.75 13.17
C PRO A 283 -0.38 -17.24 11.73
N ALA A 284 0.53 -18.04 11.19
CA ALA A 284 0.38 -18.61 9.86
C ALA A 284 -0.63 -19.76 9.87
N VAL A 285 -1.92 -19.45 9.69
CA VAL A 285 -3.00 -20.44 9.56
C VAL A 285 -3.33 -20.65 8.09
N VAL A 286 -3.13 -21.88 7.59
CA VAL A 286 -3.37 -22.23 6.18
C VAL A 286 -4.33 -23.41 6.10
N MET A 287 -5.33 -23.29 5.25
CA MET A 287 -6.32 -24.35 4.99
C MET A 287 -6.08 -24.96 3.61
N THR A 288 -5.94 -26.28 3.54
CA THR A 288 -5.89 -27.00 2.27
C THR A 288 -7.02 -28.00 2.20
N VAL A 289 -7.88 -27.85 1.19
CA VAL A 289 -9.00 -28.74 0.91
C VAL A 289 -8.67 -29.60 -0.30
N ASP A 290 -8.76 -30.92 -0.12
CA ASP A 290 -8.57 -31.89 -1.20
C ASP A 290 -9.92 -32.58 -1.51
N ASN A 291 -10.41 -32.35 -2.73
CA ASN A 291 -11.65 -32.96 -3.20
C ASN A 291 -11.55 -34.49 -3.37
N LYS A 292 -10.37 -35.06 -3.61
CA LYS A 292 -10.20 -36.51 -3.75
C LYS A 292 -10.49 -37.20 -2.41
N THR A 293 -9.91 -36.68 -1.33
CA THR A 293 -10.05 -37.26 0.02
C THR A 293 -11.23 -36.69 0.81
N LYS A 294 -11.82 -35.58 0.32
CA LYS A 294 -12.89 -34.83 1.02
C LYS A 294 -12.44 -34.37 2.41
N ARG A 295 -11.18 -33.94 2.53
CA ARG A 295 -10.59 -33.46 3.78
C ARG A 295 -10.06 -32.04 3.61
N MET A 296 -10.24 -31.26 4.67
CA MET A 296 -9.52 -30.02 4.90
C MET A 296 -8.43 -30.27 5.95
N THR A 297 -7.19 -30.02 5.59
CA THR A 297 -6.06 -29.97 6.52
C THR A 297 -5.83 -28.52 6.92
N VAL A 298 -5.82 -28.26 8.21
CA VAL A 298 -5.55 -26.93 8.79
C VAL A 298 -4.18 -26.99 9.45
N THR A 299 -3.27 -26.13 9.00
CA THR A 299 -1.95 -25.98 9.61
C THR A 299 -1.87 -24.66 10.36
N ARG A 300 -1.07 -24.63 11.42
CA ARG A 300 -0.63 -23.41 12.10
C ARG A 300 0.89 -23.44 12.20
N ASN A 301 1.55 -22.43 11.65
CA ASN A 301 3.02 -22.32 11.60
C ASN A 301 3.66 -23.60 11.02
N GLY A 302 3.08 -24.12 9.92
CA GLY A 302 3.54 -25.33 9.24
C GLY A 302 3.12 -26.66 9.86
N SER A 303 2.65 -26.68 11.11
CA SER A 303 2.23 -27.91 11.80
C SER A 303 0.73 -28.18 11.62
N VAL A 304 0.34 -29.42 11.33
CA VAL A 304 -1.08 -29.81 11.25
C VAL A 304 -1.70 -29.71 12.64
N ILE A 305 -2.75 -28.90 12.78
CA ILE A 305 -3.50 -28.75 14.02
C ILE A 305 -4.88 -29.39 13.95
N LYS A 306 -5.40 -29.63 12.74
CA LYS A 306 -6.66 -30.35 12.54
C LYS A 306 -6.83 -30.88 11.12
N THR A 307 -7.51 -32.02 11.01
CA THR A 307 -8.05 -32.55 9.74
C THR A 307 -9.56 -32.67 9.86
N ILE A 308 -10.29 -32.03 8.95
CA ILE A 308 -11.74 -31.85 9.01
C ILE A 308 -12.38 -32.57 7.80
N PRO A 309 -13.37 -33.47 8.00
CA PRO A 309 -14.20 -33.95 6.90
C PRO A 309 -15.00 -32.81 6.29
N VAL A 310 -15.03 -32.72 4.96
CA VAL A 310 -15.77 -31.67 4.25
C VAL A 310 -16.70 -32.27 3.19
N SER A 311 -17.72 -31.51 2.81
CA SER A 311 -18.48 -31.73 1.57
C SER A 311 -18.42 -30.46 0.73
N LEU A 312 -17.96 -30.56 -0.52
CA LEU A 312 -17.88 -29.44 -1.46
C LEU A 312 -19.14 -29.35 -2.34
N GLY A 313 -19.07 -28.50 -3.35
CA GLY A 313 -20.10 -28.35 -4.36
C GLY A 313 -20.36 -29.63 -5.15
N LYS A 314 -21.64 -29.98 -5.33
CA LYS A 314 -22.08 -31.11 -6.16
C LYS A 314 -21.70 -30.90 -7.63
N LYS A 315 -21.76 -31.95 -8.46
CA LYS A 315 -21.29 -31.89 -9.86
C LYS A 315 -21.94 -30.79 -10.71
N SER A 316 -23.22 -30.46 -10.46
CA SER A 316 -23.91 -29.38 -11.18
C SER A 316 -23.54 -27.97 -10.69
N THR A 317 -22.99 -27.84 -9.48
CA THR A 317 -22.54 -26.57 -8.88
C THR A 317 -21.23 -26.77 -8.09
N PRO A 318 -20.13 -27.18 -8.77
CA PRO A 318 -18.89 -27.61 -8.13
C PRO A 318 -18.17 -26.43 -7.45
N SER A 319 -17.47 -26.64 -6.33
CA SER A 319 -16.65 -25.59 -5.70
C SER A 319 -15.49 -25.14 -6.60
N SER A 320 -15.00 -23.91 -6.45
CA SER A 320 -13.85 -23.44 -7.21
C SER A 320 -12.53 -24.00 -6.68
N SER A 321 -11.72 -24.60 -7.56
CA SER A 321 -10.33 -24.96 -7.30
C SER A 321 -9.42 -23.77 -7.52
N GLY A 322 -8.61 -23.44 -6.51
CA GLY A 322 -7.70 -22.30 -6.49
C GLY A 322 -7.37 -21.89 -5.07
N THR A 323 -6.55 -20.84 -4.94
CA THR A 323 -6.22 -20.24 -3.64
C THR A 323 -7.01 -18.96 -3.44
N MET A 324 -7.83 -18.95 -2.39
CA MET A 324 -8.64 -17.83 -1.94
C MET A 324 -8.15 -17.36 -0.58
N VAL A 325 -8.72 -16.27 -0.09
CA VAL A 325 -8.46 -15.71 1.23
C VAL A 325 -9.79 -15.52 1.96
N VAL A 326 -9.82 -15.74 3.26
CA VAL A 326 -11.01 -15.44 4.08
C VAL A 326 -11.25 -13.93 4.07
N ILE A 327 -12.39 -13.52 3.51
CA ILE A 327 -12.78 -12.12 3.31
C ILE A 327 -13.52 -11.57 4.52
N GLU A 328 -14.44 -12.36 5.07
CA GLU A 328 -15.40 -11.95 6.09
C GLU A 328 -15.76 -13.14 6.97
N LYS A 329 -16.09 -12.88 8.23
CA LYS A 329 -16.52 -13.89 9.20
C LYS A 329 -17.81 -13.46 9.87
N LEU A 330 -18.88 -14.23 9.66
CA LEU A 330 -20.20 -14.01 10.23
C LEU A 330 -20.60 -15.18 11.13
N ARG A 331 -20.78 -14.93 12.42
CA ARG A 331 -21.19 -15.98 13.36
C ARG A 331 -22.55 -16.56 13.01
N LYS A 332 -23.48 -15.70 12.59
CA LYS A 332 -24.81 -16.05 12.10
C LYS A 332 -25.14 -15.23 10.87
N THR A 333 -25.70 -15.85 9.86
CA THR A 333 -26.20 -15.19 8.66
C THR A 333 -27.32 -16.00 8.01
N VAL A 334 -27.96 -15.46 6.98
CA VAL A 334 -28.93 -16.17 6.14
C VAL A 334 -28.40 -16.16 4.73
N PHE A 335 -28.28 -17.34 4.13
CA PHE A 335 -28.05 -17.47 2.70
C PHE A 335 -29.41 -17.50 2.02
N ASP A 336 -29.61 -16.62 1.05
CA ASP A 336 -30.83 -16.50 0.26
C ASP A 336 -30.44 -16.41 -1.21
N THR A 337 -30.75 -17.45 -1.96
CA THR A 337 -30.32 -17.61 -3.36
C THR A 337 -31.48 -17.54 -4.34
N PHE A 338 -32.69 -17.21 -3.90
CA PHE A 338 -33.87 -17.17 -4.77
C PHE A 338 -33.75 -16.15 -5.91
N GLU A 339 -33.06 -15.03 -5.68
CA GLU A 339 -32.81 -14.02 -6.73
C GLU A 339 -31.87 -14.56 -7.82
N GLU A 340 -30.90 -15.40 -7.45
CA GLU A 340 -29.86 -15.90 -8.35
C GLU A 340 -30.27 -17.20 -9.07
N LEU A 341 -30.89 -18.13 -8.33
CA LEU A 341 -31.21 -19.48 -8.80
C LEU A 341 -32.68 -19.66 -9.18
N GLY A 342 -33.53 -18.66 -8.90
CA GLY A 342 -34.97 -18.74 -9.13
C GLY A 342 -35.71 -19.61 -8.10
N PRO A 343 -37.04 -19.76 -8.25
CA PRO A 343 -37.89 -20.45 -7.27
C PRO A 343 -37.68 -21.97 -7.19
N GLU A 344 -37.13 -22.60 -8.23
CA GLU A 344 -36.97 -24.07 -8.28
C GLU A 344 -35.69 -24.55 -7.59
N GLU A 345 -34.58 -23.83 -7.75
CA GLU A 345 -33.26 -24.20 -7.20
C GLU A 345 -32.83 -23.28 -6.03
N GLY A 346 -33.54 -22.16 -5.84
CA GLY A 346 -33.30 -21.20 -4.77
C GLY A 346 -33.56 -21.80 -3.39
N TYR A 347 -32.75 -21.39 -2.43
CA TYR A 347 -32.89 -21.80 -1.03
C TYR A 347 -32.69 -20.61 -0.10
N ARG A 348 -33.34 -20.68 1.07
CA ARG A 348 -33.12 -19.75 2.17
C ARG A 348 -32.79 -20.53 3.44
N THR A 349 -31.55 -20.40 3.92
CA THR A 349 -31.03 -21.21 5.03
C THR A 349 -30.31 -20.35 6.04
N LYS A 350 -30.59 -20.57 7.33
CA LYS A 350 -29.82 -19.97 8.44
C LYS A 350 -28.48 -20.70 8.55
N ILE A 351 -27.40 -19.93 8.56
CA ILE A 351 -26.03 -20.43 8.57
C ILE A 351 -25.32 -19.94 9.83
N ASP A 352 -24.67 -20.86 10.54
CA ASP A 352 -23.74 -20.57 11.61
C ASP A 352 -22.29 -20.66 11.10
N PHE A 353 -21.41 -19.84 11.67
CA PHE A 353 -19.96 -19.84 11.43
C PHE A 353 -19.55 -19.68 9.97
N ALA A 354 -20.19 -18.77 9.23
CA ALA A 354 -19.90 -18.52 7.84
C ALA A 354 -18.61 -17.70 7.67
N GLN A 355 -17.74 -18.15 6.77
CA GLN A 355 -16.52 -17.47 6.36
C GLN A 355 -16.49 -17.30 4.85
N ARG A 356 -16.58 -16.05 4.36
CA ARG A 356 -16.68 -15.75 2.93
C ARG A 356 -15.34 -15.94 2.23
N LEU A 357 -15.34 -16.59 1.07
CA LEU A 357 -14.15 -16.83 0.25
C LEU A 357 -14.20 -16.12 -1.10
N THR A 358 -15.38 -16.01 -1.71
CA THR A 358 -15.58 -15.38 -3.02
C THR A 358 -16.72 -14.37 -3.00
N TRP A 359 -16.72 -13.46 -3.98
CA TRP A 359 -17.85 -12.54 -4.18
C TRP A 359 -19.08 -13.26 -4.74
N GLY A 360 -18.87 -14.32 -5.53
CA GLY A 360 -19.90 -15.21 -6.05
C GLY A 360 -20.50 -16.20 -5.04
N GLY A 361 -20.25 -16.03 -3.74
CA GLY A 361 -21.00 -16.73 -2.70
C GLY A 361 -20.43 -18.07 -2.24
N GLU A 362 -19.14 -18.35 -2.43
CA GLU A 362 -18.51 -19.52 -1.79
C GLU A 362 -18.07 -19.18 -0.36
N PHE A 363 -18.45 -20.05 0.58
CA PHE A 363 -18.13 -19.93 2.00
C PHE A 363 -17.61 -21.24 2.58
N ILE A 364 -16.90 -21.17 3.70
CA ILE A 364 -16.80 -22.26 4.67
C ILE A 364 -17.87 -22.03 5.73
N HIS A 365 -18.69 -23.03 6.06
CA HIS A 365 -19.70 -22.86 7.11
C HIS A 365 -20.16 -24.18 7.76
N ALA A 366 -20.80 -24.07 8.93
CA ALA A 366 -21.46 -25.20 9.56
C ALA A 366 -22.66 -25.68 8.75
N ALA A 367 -22.75 -26.99 8.55
CA ALA A 367 -23.79 -27.66 7.79
C ALA A 367 -24.23 -28.96 8.50
N PRO A 368 -24.91 -28.86 9.66
CA PRO A 368 -25.35 -30.04 10.42
C PRO A 368 -26.24 -30.99 9.61
N TRP A 369 -26.96 -30.47 8.61
CA TRP A 369 -27.80 -31.25 7.71
C TRP A 369 -27.01 -32.16 6.74
N SER A 370 -25.70 -31.98 6.60
CA SER A 370 -24.87 -32.75 5.66
C SER A 370 -23.71 -33.51 6.33
N GLU A 371 -23.74 -33.72 7.65
CA GLU A 371 -22.63 -34.36 8.37
C GLU A 371 -22.36 -35.79 7.89
N GLY A 372 -23.41 -36.54 7.50
CA GLY A 372 -23.26 -37.89 6.95
C GLY A 372 -22.54 -37.95 5.60
N GLN A 373 -22.46 -36.83 4.86
CA GLN A 373 -21.80 -36.73 3.56
C GLN A 373 -20.40 -36.10 3.64
N GLN A 374 -20.08 -35.43 4.74
CA GLN A 374 -18.78 -34.80 4.92
C GLN A 374 -17.68 -35.87 5.02
N GLY A 375 -16.67 -35.78 4.18
CA GLY A 375 -15.62 -36.81 4.07
C GLY A 375 -15.90 -37.88 3.01
N THR A 376 -17.05 -37.85 2.33
CA THR A 376 -17.43 -38.87 1.33
C THR A 376 -17.97 -38.25 0.04
N THR A 377 -19.03 -37.43 0.11
CA THR A 377 -19.79 -36.97 -1.05
C THR A 377 -20.02 -35.46 -1.02
N ASN A 378 -19.91 -34.82 -2.19
CA ASN A 378 -20.17 -33.39 -2.35
C ASN A 378 -21.65 -33.12 -2.60
N VAL A 379 -22.26 -32.30 -1.73
CA VAL A 379 -23.70 -31.99 -1.80
C VAL A 379 -24.03 -30.48 -1.77
N SER A 380 -23.03 -29.61 -1.62
CA SER A 380 -23.30 -28.17 -1.50
C SER A 380 -23.52 -27.49 -2.87
N HIS A 381 -23.79 -26.18 -2.86
CA HIS A 381 -23.85 -25.33 -4.06
C HIS A 381 -22.53 -24.61 -4.37
N GLY A 382 -21.41 -25.10 -3.82
CA GLY A 382 -20.07 -24.52 -3.98
C GLY A 382 -19.39 -24.20 -2.65
N CYS A 383 -20.14 -24.13 -1.56
CA CYS A 383 -19.59 -23.96 -0.22
C CYS A 383 -18.79 -25.18 0.26
N VAL A 384 -17.88 -24.96 1.21
CA VAL A 384 -17.18 -25.99 1.96
C VAL A 384 -17.99 -26.27 3.24
N ASN A 385 -18.82 -27.30 3.19
CA ASN A 385 -19.63 -27.72 4.34
C ASN A 385 -18.75 -28.44 5.36
N VAL A 386 -18.87 -28.05 6.63
CA VAL A 386 -18.26 -28.72 7.78
C VAL A 386 -19.30 -28.97 8.87
N SER A 387 -19.01 -29.88 9.81
CA SER A 387 -19.91 -30.15 10.95
C SER A 387 -20.06 -28.92 11.83
N MET A 388 -21.11 -28.87 12.66
CA MET A 388 -21.33 -27.74 13.57
C MET A 388 -20.11 -27.49 14.47
N ALA A 389 -19.55 -28.55 15.04
CA ALA A 389 -18.36 -28.48 15.91
C ALA A 389 -17.10 -28.02 15.16
N ASN A 390 -16.93 -28.44 13.90
CA ASN A 390 -15.79 -28.00 13.08
C ASN A 390 -15.95 -26.56 12.58
N GLY A 391 -17.19 -26.12 12.30
CA GLY A 391 -17.51 -24.74 11.98
C GLY A 391 -17.14 -23.80 13.13
N ASP A 392 -17.58 -24.10 14.36
CA ASP A 392 -17.22 -23.34 15.56
C ASP A 392 -15.70 -23.33 15.78
N TRP A 393 -15.05 -24.49 15.67
CA TRP A 393 -13.61 -24.59 15.84
C TRP A 393 -12.84 -23.77 14.80
N LEU A 394 -13.20 -23.86 13.51
CA LEU A 394 -12.58 -23.07 12.45
C LEU A 394 -12.77 -21.58 12.72
N PHE A 395 -14.00 -21.17 13.04
CA PHE A 395 -14.31 -19.77 13.33
C PHE A 395 -13.50 -19.20 14.49
N LYS A 396 -13.10 -20.02 15.47
CA LYS A 396 -12.21 -19.60 16.57
C LYS A 396 -10.73 -19.59 16.19
N ASN A 397 -10.32 -20.37 15.18
CA ASN A 397 -8.91 -20.60 14.87
C ASN A 397 -8.42 -19.94 13.58
N THR A 398 -9.32 -19.36 12.79
CA THR A 398 -9.00 -18.59 11.58
C THR A 398 -9.29 -17.10 11.79
N GLN A 399 -8.83 -16.27 10.87
CA GLN A 399 -9.09 -14.84 10.79
C GLN A 399 -9.24 -14.36 9.35
N ILE A 400 -9.70 -13.11 9.17
CA ILE A 400 -9.68 -12.45 7.87
C ILE A 400 -8.22 -12.39 7.39
N GLY A 401 -7.99 -12.75 6.13
CA GLY A 401 -6.63 -12.85 5.57
C GLY A 401 -6.01 -14.24 5.57
N ASP A 402 -6.62 -15.24 6.23
CA ASP A 402 -6.08 -16.60 6.17
C ASP A 402 -6.34 -17.24 4.78
N PRO A 403 -5.32 -17.85 4.15
CA PRO A 403 -5.49 -18.48 2.85
C PRO A 403 -6.18 -19.85 2.96
N ILE A 404 -6.99 -20.15 1.94
CA ILE A 404 -7.55 -21.48 1.69
C ILE A 404 -7.30 -21.89 0.25
N THR A 405 -6.70 -23.06 0.06
CA THR A 405 -6.51 -23.68 -1.25
C THR A 405 -7.44 -24.87 -1.42
N VAL A 406 -8.32 -24.82 -2.41
CA VAL A 406 -9.18 -25.95 -2.80
C VAL A 406 -8.57 -26.63 -4.04
N LYS A 407 -8.42 -27.95 -3.99
CA LYS A 407 -7.78 -28.76 -5.04
C LYS A 407 -8.72 -29.82 -5.60
N GLY A 408 -8.63 -30.06 -6.90
CA GLY A 408 -9.20 -31.25 -7.54
C GLY A 408 -10.71 -31.20 -7.81
N THR A 409 -11.28 -30.01 -7.95
CA THR A 409 -12.66 -29.80 -8.45
C THR A 409 -12.65 -29.44 -9.93
N GLU A 410 -13.81 -29.59 -10.58
CA GLU A 410 -14.02 -29.38 -12.01
C GLU A 410 -14.04 -27.90 -12.40
N ARG A 411 -14.36 -27.00 -11.45
CA ARG A 411 -14.39 -25.55 -11.66
C ARG A 411 -13.10 -24.91 -11.20
N LYS A 412 -12.50 -24.05 -12.03
CA LYS A 412 -11.36 -23.21 -11.64
C LYS A 412 -11.84 -21.91 -11.02
N LEU A 413 -11.10 -21.41 -10.03
CA LEU A 413 -11.32 -20.09 -9.45
C LEU A 413 -11.08 -19.01 -10.51
N GLN A 414 -12.04 -18.10 -10.65
CA GLN A 414 -11.92 -16.95 -11.54
C GLN A 414 -11.19 -15.82 -10.84
N ASN A 415 -10.19 -15.23 -11.53
CA ASN A 415 -9.49 -14.06 -11.05
C ASN A 415 -10.47 -12.89 -10.84
N GLY A 416 -10.36 -12.20 -9.70
CA GLY A 416 -11.26 -11.12 -9.31
C GLY A 416 -12.52 -11.57 -8.56
N ASN A 417 -12.82 -12.87 -8.49
CA ASN A 417 -13.93 -13.40 -7.70
C ASN A 417 -13.55 -13.58 -6.21
N GLY A 418 -13.24 -12.45 -5.55
CA GLY A 418 -12.73 -12.41 -4.17
C GLY A 418 -11.34 -11.77 -4.11
N TRP A 419 -10.59 -12.14 -3.08
CA TRP A 419 -9.15 -11.88 -3.01
C TRP A 419 -8.41 -13.09 -3.55
N THR A 420 -8.23 -13.10 -4.87
CA THR A 420 -7.65 -14.20 -5.64
C THR A 420 -6.19 -13.95 -6.01
N ASP A 421 -5.53 -13.04 -5.29
CA ASP A 421 -4.16 -12.58 -5.55
C ASP A 421 -3.15 -13.75 -5.56
N TRP A 422 -3.42 -14.80 -4.79
CA TRP A 422 -2.61 -16.03 -4.67
C TRP A 422 -3.01 -17.15 -5.65
N ASN A 423 -4.03 -16.93 -6.47
CA ASN A 423 -4.41 -17.86 -7.54
C ASN A 423 -3.58 -17.63 -8.81
N MET A 424 -3.07 -16.41 -8.98
CA MET A 424 -2.14 -16.04 -10.05
C MET A 424 -0.73 -16.48 -9.69
N SER A 425 0.05 -16.90 -10.70
CA SER A 425 1.50 -17.06 -10.51
C SER A 425 2.14 -15.70 -10.19
N TRP A 426 3.35 -15.70 -9.65
CA TRP A 426 4.09 -14.45 -9.41
C TRP A 426 4.27 -13.65 -10.71
N ASP A 427 4.69 -14.32 -11.78
CA ASP A 427 4.92 -13.67 -13.09
C ASP A 427 3.64 -13.10 -13.70
N GLU A 428 2.49 -13.73 -13.47
CA GLU A 428 1.19 -13.19 -13.90
C GLU A 428 0.80 -11.98 -13.03
N TYR A 429 1.04 -12.05 -11.72
CA TYR A 429 0.73 -10.95 -10.80
C TYR A 429 1.56 -9.70 -11.11
N VAL A 430 2.86 -9.86 -11.41
CA VAL A 430 3.75 -8.76 -11.79
C VAL A 430 3.24 -7.98 -12.99
N LYS A 431 2.59 -8.62 -13.96
CA LYS A 431 2.06 -7.95 -15.17
C LYS A 431 0.95 -6.94 -14.90
N GLY A 432 0.32 -6.97 -13.72
CA GLY A 432 -0.66 -5.97 -13.32
C GLY A 432 -0.05 -4.73 -12.65
N SER A 433 1.27 -4.70 -12.46
CA SER A 433 1.99 -3.52 -11.97
C SER A 433 2.04 -2.45 -13.07
N ALA A 434 1.84 -1.18 -12.69
CA ALA A 434 2.08 -0.05 -13.57
C ALA A 434 3.58 0.34 -13.63
N LEU A 435 4.42 -0.28 -12.82
CA LEU A 435 5.87 -0.12 -12.83
C LEU A 435 6.57 -1.43 -13.23
N PRO A 436 7.73 -1.34 -13.90
CA PRO A 436 8.60 -2.51 -14.09
C PRO A 436 8.92 -3.17 -12.75
N TYR A 437 8.97 -4.49 -12.77
CA TYR A 437 9.45 -5.26 -11.63
C TYR A 437 10.97 -5.42 -11.73
N GLU A 438 11.66 -4.88 -10.73
CA GLU A 438 13.09 -5.06 -10.54
C GLU A 438 13.29 -6.01 -9.36
N PRO A 439 13.81 -7.22 -9.58
CA PRO A 439 14.16 -8.11 -8.48
C PRO A 439 15.15 -7.40 -7.55
N PRO A 440 15.03 -7.55 -6.22
CA PRO A 440 16.06 -7.11 -5.31
C PRO A 440 17.42 -7.64 -5.76
N ALA A 441 18.45 -6.79 -5.76
CA ALA A 441 19.80 -7.21 -6.10
C ALA A 441 20.18 -8.43 -5.25
N ASP A 442 20.63 -9.49 -5.93
CA ASP A 442 21.04 -10.71 -5.26
C ASP A 442 22.27 -10.38 -4.39
N PRO A 443 22.24 -10.59 -3.07
CA PRO A 443 23.39 -10.28 -2.21
C PRO A 443 24.66 -11.06 -2.61
N ASP A 444 24.54 -12.10 -3.44
CA ASP A 444 25.65 -12.92 -3.93
C ASP A 444 26.23 -12.52 -5.29
N THR A 445 25.69 -11.50 -5.98
CA THR A 445 26.35 -11.00 -7.21
C THR A 445 27.52 -10.07 -6.86
N THR A 446 28.66 -10.67 -6.55
CA THR A 446 29.95 -9.96 -6.63
C THR A 446 30.17 -9.57 -8.10
N PRO A 447 30.53 -8.31 -8.43
CA PRO A 447 30.84 -7.95 -9.80
C PRO A 447 32.07 -8.76 -10.24
N THR A 448 31.89 -9.68 -11.18
CA THR A 448 33.02 -10.34 -11.85
C THR A 448 33.73 -9.27 -12.69
N THR A 449 34.83 -8.74 -12.17
CA THR A 449 35.80 -7.98 -12.95
C THR A 449 36.23 -8.84 -14.15
N PRO A 450 36.22 -8.32 -15.39
CA PRO A 450 36.80 -9.05 -16.51
C PRO A 450 38.31 -9.13 -16.26
N ASP A 451 38.81 -10.32 -15.94
CA ASP A 451 40.23 -10.52 -15.74
C ASP A 451 40.98 -10.20 -17.03
N GLY A 452 41.92 -9.26 -16.90
CA GLY A 452 42.74 -8.76 -17.98
C GLY A 452 43.54 -9.88 -18.63
N ALA A 453 43.50 -9.89 -19.96
CA ALA A 453 44.42 -10.63 -20.78
C ALA A 453 45.87 -10.29 -20.37
N THR A 454 46.63 -11.30 -19.95
CA THR A 454 48.09 -11.25 -19.89
C THR A 454 48.64 -12.18 -20.97
N PRO A 455 49.53 -11.70 -21.87
CA PRO A 455 50.08 -12.50 -22.97
C PRO A 455 51.13 -13.47 -22.41
N SER A 456 50.96 -14.76 -22.71
CA SER A 456 51.98 -15.76 -22.40
C SER A 456 53.05 -15.75 -23.50
N ALA A 457 54.22 -15.22 -23.17
CA ALA A 457 55.44 -15.43 -23.92
C ALA A 457 56.16 -16.65 -23.36
N THR A 458 56.39 -17.66 -24.19
CA THR A 458 57.32 -18.75 -23.90
C THR A 458 58.41 -18.79 -24.97
N PRO A 459 59.70 -18.71 -24.60
CA PRO A 459 60.80 -19.00 -25.51
C PRO A 459 61.10 -20.51 -25.57
N THR A 460 61.38 -20.95 -26.79
CA THR A 460 62.09 -22.11 -27.34
C THR A 460 62.60 -23.24 -26.43
N ALA A 461 62.32 -24.48 -26.87
CA ALA A 461 63.34 -25.47 -27.22
C ALA A 461 62.96 -26.12 -28.56
#